data_AF-A0A1F8FSP2-F1
#
_entry.id   AF-A0A1F8FSP2-F1
#
_cell.length_a   1.000
_cell.length_b   1.000
_cell.length_c   1.000
_cell.angle_alpha   90.00
_cell.angle_beta   90.00
_cell.angle_gamma   90.00
#
_symmetry.space_group_name_H-M   'P 1'
#
loop_
_entity.id
_entity.type
_entity.pdbx_description
1 polymer ?
#
loop_
_entity_poly.entity_id
_entity_poly.type
_entity_poly.pdbx_seq_one_letter_code
_entity_poly.pdbx_strand_id
1 'polypeptide(L)'
;MKQKIYKIFLAVIKNLLAFLAGGILGVLAVLLLAKPLVESAITKDIGLGVIALAPAILVIYAIGFGTAGGVLGVVGYNVFRLFKRKAK
;
A
#
# COMPACT_ATOMS: atom_id res chain seq x y z
N MET A 1 6.02 -6.88 34.69
CA MET A 1 4.98 -6.78 33.64
C MET A 1 5.15 -5.58 32.70
N LYS A 2 5.39 -4.35 33.22
CA LYS A 2 5.52 -3.13 32.39
C LYS A 2 6.49 -3.24 31.20
N GLN A 3 7.65 -3.86 31.39
CA GLN A 3 8.64 -4.05 30.31
C GLN A 3 8.21 -5.03 29.20
N LYS A 4 7.35 -6.03 29.51
CA LYS A 4 6.84 -6.97 28.49
C LYS A 4 5.81 -6.28 27.60
N ILE A 5 4.92 -5.47 28.18
CA ILE A 5 3.89 -4.72 27.46
C ILE A 5 4.53 -3.69 26.52
N TYR A 6 5.54 -2.96 26.98
CA TYR A 6 6.27 -2.00 26.16
C TYR A 6 6.90 -2.64 24.91
N LYS A 7 7.51 -3.83 25.04
CA LYS A 7 8.10 -4.56 23.91
C LYS A 7 7.06 -5.00 22.89
N ILE A 8 5.88 -5.41 23.34
CA ILE A 8 4.76 -5.78 22.45
C ILE A 8 4.27 -4.53 21.72
N PHE A 9 4.03 -3.44 22.45
CA PHE A 9 3.56 -2.19 21.88
C PHE A 9 4.52 -1.62 20.82
N LEU A 10 5.83 -1.65 21.11
CA LEU A 10 6.86 -1.24 20.17
C LEU A 10 6.89 -2.12 18.90
N ALA A 11 6.64 -3.43 19.05
CA ALA A 11 6.56 -4.34 17.90
C ALA A 11 5.32 -4.05 17.04
N VAL A 12 4.18 -3.75 17.67
CA VAL A 12 2.94 -3.34 16.97
C VAL A 12 3.18 -2.06 16.19
N ILE A 13 3.75 -1.02 16.82
CA ILE A 13 4.07 0.25 16.14
C ILE A 13 4.98 0.03 14.93
N LYS A 14 6.03 -0.80 15.07
CA LYS A 14 6.95 -1.08 13.96
C LYS A 14 6.27 -1.78 12.79
N ASN A 15 5.37 -2.72 13.06
CA ASN A 15 4.56 -3.35 12.02
C ASN A 15 3.58 -2.35 11.40
N LEU A 16 2.97 -1.46 12.20
CA LEU A 16 2.07 -0.43 11.70
C LEU A 16 2.80 0.53 10.75
N LEU A 17 4.01 0.95 11.11
CA LEU A 17 4.86 1.80 10.25
C LEU A 17 5.26 1.08 8.97
N ALA A 18 5.61 -0.20 9.04
CA ALA A 18 5.91 -1.01 7.85
C ALA A 18 4.68 -1.16 6.94
N PHE A 19 3.49 -1.31 7.53
CA PHE A 19 2.22 -1.33 6.79
C PHE A 19 1.96 0.00 6.10
N LEU A 20 2.10 1.13 6.81
CA LEU A 20 1.88 2.45 6.23
C LEU A 20 2.89 2.75 5.11
N ALA A 21 4.17 2.43 5.32
CA ALA A 21 5.19 2.61 4.28
C ALA A 21 4.92 1.75 3.04
N GLY A 22 4.60 0.46 3.23
CA GLY A 22 4.24 -0.43 2.14
C GLY A 22 2.94 -0.01 1.44
N GLY A 23 1.96 0.49 2.20
CA GLY A 23 0.68 0.95 1.66
C GLY A 23 0.81 2.22 0.85
N ILE A 24 1.63 3.17 1.29
CA ILE A 24 1.95 4.38 0.51
C ILE A 24 2.60 4.00 -0.82
N LEU A 25 3.56 3.07 -0.82
CA LEU A 25 4.17 2.56 -2.05
C LEU A 25 3.16 1.85 -2.96
N GLY A 26 2.23 1.09 -2.37
CA GLY A 26 1.12 0.47 -3.10
C GLY A 26 0.20 1.48 -3.78
N VAL A 27 -0.18 2.55 -3.07
CA VAL A 27 -0.99 3.64 -3.64
C VAL A 27 -0.23 4.40 -4.72
N LEU A 28 1.07 4.67 -4.54
CA LEU A 28 1.91 5.30 -5.56
C LEU A 28 2.02 4.43 -6.83
N ALA A 29 2.09 3.11 -6.67
CA ALA A 29 2.06 2.19 -7.81
C ALA A 29 0.75 2.31 -8.61
N VAL A 30 -0.39 2.55 -7.95
CA VAL A 30 -1.66 2.81 -8.64
C VAL A 30 -1.58 4.07 -9.50
N LEU A 31 -0.94 5.14 -9.04
CA LEU A 31 -0.80 6.35 -9.84
C LEU A 31 0.04 6.12 -11.10
N LEU A 32 1.10 5.31 -10.99
CA LEU A 32 1.92 4.93 -12.14
C LEU A 32 1.15 4.03 -13.12
N LEU A 33 0.37 3.07 -12.61
CA LEU A 33 -0.43 2.15 -13.41
C LEU A 33 -1.70 2.80 -13.98
N ALA A 34 -2.22 3.84 -13.34
CA ALA A 34 -3.38 4.60 -13.79
C ALA A 34 -3.04 5.57 -14.93
N LYS A 35 -1.77 5.93 -15.12
CA LYS A 35 -1.33 6.81 -16.20
C LYS A 35 -1.81 6.38 -17.61
N PRO A 36 -1.62 5.13 -18.06
CA PRO A 36 -2.14 4.67 -19.35
C PRO A 36 -3.68 4.64 -19.42
N LEU A 37 -4.36 4.41 -18.29
CA LEU A 37 -5.83 4.47 -18.20
C LEU A 37 -6.32 5.91 -18.43
N VAL A 38 -5.66 6.90 -17.82
CA VAL A 38 -5.98 8.32 -18.01
C VAL A 38 -5.69 8.78 -19.45
N GLU A 39 -4.55 8.40 -20.02
CA GLU A 39 -4.23 8.73 -21.42
C GLU A 39 -5.24 8.13 -22.41
N SER A 40 -5.69 6.90 -22.18
CA SER A 40 -6.72 6.25 -23.00
C SER A 40 -8.11 6.87 -22.84
N ALA A 41 -8.39 7.44 -21.66
CA ALA A 41 -9.65 8.12 -21.36
C ALA A 41 -9.76 9.51 -22.00
N ILE A 42 -8.62 10.17 -22.26
CA ILE A 42 -8.56 11.48 -22.91
C ILE A 42 -8.60 11.36 -24.44
N THR A 43 -8.06 10.25 -24.99
CA THR A 43 -7.90 10.07 -26.45
C THR A 43 -9.06 9.36 -27.15
N LYS A 44 -9.93 8.67 -26.42
CA LYS A 44 -11.15 8.07 -26.96
C LYS A 44 -12.34 8.89 -26.52
N ASP A 45 -13.34 9.09 -27.37
CA ASP A 45 -14.61 9.74 -27.05
C ASP A 45 -15.40 8.92 -26.01
N ILE A 46 -14.90 8.86 -24.79
CA ILE A 46 -15.51 8.07 -23.73
C ILE A 46 -16.62 8.92 -23.12
N GLY A 47 -17.87 8.49 -23.30
CA GLY A 47 -19.05 9.22 -22.84
C GLY A 47 -18.98 9.62 -21.36
N LEU A 48 -19.61 10.76 -21.03
CA LEU A 48 -19.67 11.40 -19.71
C LEU A 48 -19.82 10.45 -18.51
N GLY A 49 -20.52 9.32 -18.68
CA GLY A 49 -20.69 8.31 -17.63
C GLY A 49 -19.40 7.61 -17.18
N VAL A 50 -18.42 7.40 -18.08
CA VAL A 50 -17.15 6.76 -17.71
C VAL A 50 -16.22 7.73 -16.99
N ILE A 51 -16.24 9.01 -17.39
CA ILE A 51 -15.54 10.09 -16.69
C ILE A 51 -16.09 10.23 -15.27
N ALA A 52 -17.41 10.13 -15.09
CA ALA A 52 -18.04 10.16 -13.77
C ALA A 52 -17.68 8.95 -12.88
N LEU A 53 -17.42 7.78 -13.47
CA LEU A 53 -17.02 6.57 -12.76
C LEU A 53 -15.53 6.48 -12.46
N ALA A 54 -14.68 7.21 -13.21
CA ALA A 54 -13.23 7.17 -13.07
C ALA A 54 -12.71 7.46 -11.64
N PRO A 55 -13.24 8.46 -10.89
CA PRO A 55 -12.84 8.71 -9.52
C PRO A 55 -13.16 7.54 -8.58
N ALA A 56 -14.34 6.93 -8.73
CA ALA A 56 -14.76 5.79 -7.91
C ALA A 56 -13.84 4.58 -8.16
N ILE A 57 -13.52 4.32 -9.42
CA ILE A 57 -12.60 3.24 -9.80
C ILE A 57 -11.21 3.51 -9.22
N LEU A 58 -10.68 4.73 -9.34
CA LEU A 58 -9.38 5.12 -8.76
C LEU A 58 -9.32 4.90 -7.25
N VAL A 59 -10.39 5.26 -6.52
CA VAL A 59 -10.48 5.06 -5.08
C VAL A 59 -10.46 3.57 -4.73
N ILE A 60 -11.22 2.74 -5.44
CA ILE A 60 -11.25 1.29 -5.21
C ILE A 60 -9.86 0.68 -5.45
N TYR A 61 -9.19 1.05 -6.56
CA TYR A 61 -7.84 0.58 -6.86
C TYR A 61 -6.82 1.05 -5.83
N ALA A 62 -6.89 2.32 -5.40
CA ALA A 62 -6.00 2.87 -4.37
C ALA A 62 -6.16 2.11 -3.04
N ILE A 63 -7.39 1.78 -2.63
CA ILE A 63 -7.63 1.00 -1.41
C ILE A 63 -7.09 -0.43 -1.58
N GLY A 64 -7.39 -1.09 -2.70
CA GLY A 64 -6.93 -2.45 -2.98
C GLY A 64 -5.41 -2.59 -2.97
N PHE A 65 -4.73 -1.78 -3.79
CA PHE A 65 -3.26 -1.80 -3.89
C PHE A 65 -2.58 -1.22 -2.65
N GLY A 66 -3.17 -0.22 -1.99
CA GLY A 66 -2.66 0.30 -0.71
C GLY A 66 -2.71 -0.77 0.39
N THR A 67 -3.79 -1.54 0.46
CA THR A 67 -3.90 -2.63 1.43
C THR A 67 -2.92 -3.76 1.12
N ALA A 68 -2.83 -4.16 -0.16
CA ALA A 68 -1.88 -5.19 -0.61
C ALA A 68 -0.42 -4.76 -0.37
N GLY A 69 -0.07 -3.52 -0.71
CA GLY A 69 1.25 -2.93 -0.46
C GLY A 69 1.57 -2.89 1.04
N GLY A 70 0.59 -2.55 1.88
CA GLY A 70 0.77 -2.54 3.33
C GLY A 70 1.04 -3.94 3.89
N VAL A 71 0.29 -4.95 3.45
CA VAL A 71 0.53 -6.35 3.84
C VAL A 71 1.93 -6.80 3.41
N LEU A 72 2.33 -6.52 2.16
CA LEU A 72 3.66 -6.84 1.65
C LEU A 72 4.77 -6.11 2.43
N GLY A 73 4.54 -4.86 2.83
CA GLY A 73 5.47 -4.09 3.66
C GLY A 73 5.69 -4.73 5.03
N VAL A 74 4.63 -5.22 5.68
CA VAL A 74 4.73 -5.95 6.95
C VAL A 74 5.45 -7.28 6.77
N VAL A 75 5.14 -8.04 5.72
CA VAL A 75 5.81 -9.31 5.41
C VAL A 75 7.30 -9.07 5.16
N GLY A 76 7.65 -8.12 4.31
CA GLY A 76 9.03 -7.75 4.01
C GLY A 76 9.81 -7.30 5.24
N TYR A 77 9.20 -6.48 6.10
CA TYR A 77 9.80 -6.08 7.38
C TYR A 77 10.09 -7.27 8.30
N ASN A 78 9.14 -8.21 8.43
CA ASN A 78 9.31 -9.40 9.26
C ASN A 78 10.37 -10.35 8.70
N VAL A 79 10.41 -10.51 7.37
CA VAL A 79 11.44 -11.30 6.68
C VAL A 79 12.83 -10.68 6.90
N PHE A 80 12.98 -9.36 6.69
CA PHE A 80 14.23 -8.65 6.96
C PHE A 80 14.68 -8.81 8.41
N ARG A 81 13.75 -8.71 9.36
CA ARG A 81 14.03 -8.91 10.79
C ARG A 81 14.53 -10.32 11.11
N LEU A 82 14.00 -11.34 10.44
CA LEU A 82 14.45 -12.73 10.59
C LEU A 82 15.87 -12.91 10.08
N PHE A 83 16.18 -12.40 8.88
CA PHE A 83 17.54 -12.46 8.32
C PHE A 83 18.56 -11.73 9.19
N LYS A 84 18.24 -10.52 9.65
CA LYS A 84 19.14 -9.75 10.53
C LYS A 84 19.42 -10.43 11.87
N ARG A 85 18.51 -11.28 12.36
CA ARG A 85 18.71 -12.07 13.58
C ARG A 85 19.55 -13.33 13.37
N LYS A 86 19.58 -13.88 12.15
CA LYS A 86 20.43 -15.04 11.81
C LYS A 86 21.85 -14.63 11.44
N ALA A 87 22.05 -13.41 10.96
CA ALA A 87 23.36 -12.86 10.61
C ALA A 87 24.18 -12.37 11.82
N LYS A 88 23.68 -12.54 13.05
CA LYS A 88 24.29 -12.06 14.29
C LYS A 88 24.34 -13.22 15.29
#